data_AF-A0A4R8LZC1-F1
#
_entry.id   AF-A0A4R8LZC1-F1
#
_cell.length_a   1.000
_cell.length_b   1.000
_cell.length_c   1.000
_cell.angle_alpha   90.00
_cell.angle_beta   90.00
_cell.angle_gamma   90.00
#
_symmetry.space_group_name_H-M   'P 1'
#
loop_
_entity.id
_entity.type
_entity.pdbx_description
1 polymer ?
#
loop_
_entity_poly.entity_id
_entity_poly.type
_entity_poly.pdbx_seq_one_letter_code
_entity_poly.pdbx_strand_id
1 'polypeptide(L)'
;MLIHVPEISQRMLTLDLRALEQASLVRRTVFAEVPVKVEYQLTQDGERLRPVVEVMREFGLWLKSRPQCEPDAPQPATVKAMHAVPSSLDD
;
A
#
# COMPACT_ATOMS: atom_id res chain seq x y z
N MET A 1 -6.72 -26.33 3.16
CA MET A 1 -8.10 -25.76 3.17
C MET A 1 -8.09 -24.54 2.26
N LEU A 2 -9.08 -24.35 1.38
CA LEU A 2 -9.04 -23.28 0.37
C LEU A 2 -8.94 -21.90 1.04
N ILE A 3 -7.96 -21.10 0.61
CA ILE A 3 -7.86 -19.68 0.97
C ILE A 3 -9.00 -18.98 0.23
N HIS A 4 -10.11 -18.72 0.93
CA HIS A 4 -11.24 -17.99 0.36
C HIS A 4 -11.05 -16.49 0.58
N VAL A 5 -10.52 -15.79 -0.42
CA VAL A 5 -10.47 -14.34 -0.44
C VAL A 5 -11.70 -13.84 -1.21
N PRO A 6 -12.69 -13.23 -0.55
CA PRO A 6 -13.85 -12.68 -1.25
C PRO A 6 -13.36 -11.63 -2.27
N GLU A 7 -14.03 -11.57 -3.43
CA GLU A 7 -13.78 -10.61 -4.53
C GLU A 7 -12.56 -10.88 -5.44
N ILE A 8 -11.66 -11.82 -5.11
CA ILE A 8 -10.54 -12.19 -5.99
C ILE A 8 -10.87 -13.46 -6.78
N SER A 9 -10.64 -13.42 -8.11
CA SER A 9 -10.80 -14.62 -8.94
C SER A 9 -9.77 -15.69 -8.56
N GLN A 10 -10.18 -16.97 -8.60
CA GLN A 10 -9.29 -18.10 -8.28
C GLN A 10 -8.01 -18.11 -9.13
N ARG A 11 -8.11 -17.68 -10.39
CA ARG A 11 -6.96 -17.55 -11.30
C ARG A 11 -5.97 -16.51 -10.78
N MET A 12 -6.45 -15.33 -10.40
CA MET A 12 -5.61 -14.24 -9.86
C MET A 12 -4.91 -14.68 -8.58
N LEU A 13 -5.65 -15.27 -7.64
CA LEU A 13 -5.09 -15.80 -6.39
C LEU A 13 -3.98 -16.84 -6.64
N THR A 14 -4.18 -17.72 -7.62
CA THR A 14 -3.17 -18.73 -7.98
C THR A 14 -1.91 -18.11 -8.60
N LEU A 15 -2.06 -17.03 -9.37
CA LEU A 15 -0.94 -16.29 -9.94
C LEU A 15 -0.16 -15.56 -8.85
N ASP A 16 -0.86 -14.86 -7.95
CA ASP A 16 -0.26 -14.13 -6.84
C ASP A 16 0.50 -15.06 -5.89
N LEU A 17 -0.10 -16.20 -5.52
CA LEU A 17 0.57 -17.21 -4.69
C LEU A 17 1.82 -17.79 -5.37
N ARG A 18 1.78 -17.99 -6.69
CA ARG A 18 2.97 -18.43 -7.45
C ARG A 18 4.07 -17.37 -7.46
N ALA A 19 3.71 -16.11 -7.63
CA ALA A 19 4.67 -15.01 -7.59
C ALA A 19 5.33 -14.89 -6.21
N LEU A 20 4.54 -15.02 -5.13
CA LEU A 20 5.05 -15.01 -3.75
C LEU A 20 5.91 -16.24 -3.42
N GLU A 21 5.58 -17.40 -4.00
CA GLU A 21 6.40 -18.62 -3.90
C GLU A 21 7.75 -18.43 -4.63
N GLN A 22 7.75 -17.87 -5.84
CA GLN A 22 8.97 -17.54 -6.59
C GLN A 22 9.84 -16.50 -5.87
N ALA A 23 9.22 -15.55 -5.18
CA ALA A 23 9.92 -14.58 -4.34
C ALA A 23 10.42 -15.15 -3.00
N SER A 24 10.23 -16.46 -2.74
CA SER A 24 10.57 -17.13 -1.47
C SER A 24 9.89 -16.54 -0.23
N LEU A 25 8.77 -15.83 -0.40
CA LEU A 25 7.99 -15.24 0.69
C LEU A 25 6.90 -16.20 1.19
N VAL A 26 6.45 -17.11 0.34
CA VAL A 26 5.44 -18.12 0.67
C VAL A 26 5.99 -19.51 0.33
N ARG A 27 5.76 -20.47 1.22
CA ARG A 27 6.03 -21.89 1.00
C ARG A 27 4.74 -22.64 0.73
N ARG A 28 4.75 -23.47 -0.30
CA ARG A 28 3.69 -24.42 -0.62
C ARG A 28 4.06 -25.81 -0.10
N THR A 29 3.19 -26.40 0.71
CA THR A 29 3.35 -27.77 1.23
C THR A 29 2.21 -28.65 0.72
N VAL A 30 2.54 -29.81 0.16
CA VAL A 30 1.56 -30.81 -0.28
C VAL A 30 1.57 -31.97 0.70
N PHE A 31 0.44 -32.22 1.34
CA PHE A 31 0.25 -33.35 2.24
C PHE A 31 -0.40 -34.50 1.47
N ALA A 32 0.35 -35.59 1.34
CA ALA A 32 -0.07 -36.83 0.68
C ALA A 32 -0.97 -37.69 1.60
N GLU A 33 -1.97 -37.06 2.22
CA GLU A 33 -3.04 -37.75 2.94
C GLU A 33 -4.32 -37.80 2.09
N VAL A 34 -5.31 -38.60 2.49
CA VAL A 34 -6.63 -38.60 1.84
C VAL A 34 -7.60 -37.82 2.71
N PRO A 35 -8.24 -36.75 2.22
CA PRO A 35 -8.06 -36.11 0.90
C PRO A 35 -6.74 -35.34 0.78
N VAL A 36 -6.16 -35.26 -0.42
CA VAL A 36 -4.90 -34.53 -0.67
C VAL A 36 -5.08 -33.06 -0.31
N LYS A 37 -4.21 -32.53 0.55
CA LYS A 37 -4.26 -31.13 0.99
C LYS A 37 -3.03 -30.37 0.50
N VAL A 38 -3.29 -29.12 0.11
CA VAL A 38 -2.24 -28.13 -0.18
C VAL A 38 -2.39 -27.01 0.83
N GLU A 39 -1.29 -26.63 1.45
CA GLU A 39 -1.21 -25.50 2.37
C GLU A 39 -0.15 -24.52 1.90
N TYR A 40 -0.43 -23.24 2.11
CA TYR A 40 0.49 -22.15 1.85
C TYR A 40 0.78 -21.46 3.18
N GLN A 41 2.05 -21.21 3.45
CA GLN A 41 2.51 -20.61 4.69
C GLN A 41 3.55 -19.54 4.37
N LEU A 42 3.59 -18.47 5.17
CA LEU A 42 4.67 -17.49 5.05
C LEU A 42 6.00 -18.14 5.43
N THR A 43 7.06 -17.76 4.71
CA THR A 43 8.43 -18.10 5.09
C THR A 43 8.91 -17.12 6.16
N GLN A 44 10.10 -17.37 6.72
CA GLN A 44 10.72 -16.42 7.65
C GLN A 44 10.91 -15.03 7.01
N ASP A 45 11.25 -14.97 5.72
CA ASP A 45 11.36 -13.71 4.98
C ASP A 45 9.99 -13.09 4.68
N GLY A 46 8.97 -13.91 4.40
CA GLY A 46 7.58 -13.47 4.32
C GLY A 46 7.09 -12.80 5.62
N GLU A 47 7.41 -13.38 6.78
CA GLU A 47 7.07 -12.80 8.08
C GLU A 47 7.78 -11.47 8.36
N ARG A 48 9.01 -11.29 7.84
CA ARG A 48 9.72 -9.99 7.92
C ARG A 48 9.00 -8.88 7.15
N LEU A 49 8.23 -9.22 6.13
CA LEU A 49 7.45 -8.25 5.34
C LEU A 49 6.15 -7.82 6.04
N ARG A 50 5.64 -8.64 6.96
CA ARG A 50 4.40 -8.38 7.71
C ARG A 50 4.32 -6.97 8.33
N PRO A 51 5.33 -6.46 9.06
CA PRO A 51 5.27 -5.10 9.62
C PRO A 51 5.15 -4.01 8.55
N VAL A 52 5.76 -4.18 7.38
CA VAL A 52 5.68 -3.20 6.28
C VAL A 52 4.25 -3.11 5.76
N VAL A 53 3.62 -4.28 5.55
CA VAL A 53 2.22 -4.36 5.11
C VAL A 53 1.29 -3.75 6.16
N GLU A 54 1.57 -3.96 7.45
CA GLU A 54 0.75 -3.37 8.52
C GLU A 54 0.85 -1.84 8.54
N VAL A 55 2.05 -1.28 8.39
CA VAL A 55 2.22 0.18 8.29
C VAL A 55 1.46 0.74 7.09
N MET A 56 1.51 0.07 5.93
CA MET A 56 0.73 0.48 4.76
C MET A 56 -0.78 0.38 5.01
N ARG A 57 -1.23 -0.65 5.74
CA ARG A 57 -2.63 -0.83 6.13
C ARG A 57 -3.07 0.31 7.06
N GLU A 58 -2.30 0.60 8.10
CA GLU A 58 -2.57 1.70 9.04
C GLU A 58 -2.67 3.04 8.30
N PHE A 59 -1.71 3.33 7.41
CA PHE A 59 -1.75 4.53 6.57
C PHE A 59 -2.99 4.58 5.67
N GLY A 60 -3.36 3.46 5.04
CA GLY A 60 -4.55 3.36 4.20
C GLY A 60 -5.85 3.57 4.98
N LEU A 61 -5.93 3.05 6.21
CA LEU A 61 -7.07 3.27 7.10
C LEU A 61 -7.17 4.74 7.53
N TRP A 62 -6.04 5.34 7.90
CA TRP A 62 -5.98 6.77 8.18
C TRP A 62 -6.44 7.58 6.97
N LEU A 63 -5.96 7.28 5.76
CA LEU A 63 -6.33 8.00 4.53
C LEU A 63 -7.83 7.94 4.26
N LYS A 64 -8.46 6.76 4.45
CA LYS A 64 -9.92 6.59 4.34
C LYS A 64 -10.70 7.36 5.40
N SER A 65 -10.12 7.53 6.60
CA SER A 65 -10.74 8.27 7.70
C SER A 65 -10.56 9.79 7.59
N ARG A 66 -9.70 10.28 6.69
CA ARG A 66 -9.55 11.73 6.50
C ARG A 66 -10.87 12.27 5.95
N PRO A 67 -11.40 13.37 6.52
CA PRO A 67 -12.47 14.09 5.87
C PRO A 67 -11.97 14.49 4.48
N GLN A 68 -12.75 14.16 3.45
CA GLN A 68 -12.47 14.61 2.09
C GLN A 68 -12.42 16.14 2.15
N CYS A 69 -11.23 16.71 2.02
CA CYS A 69 -11.11 18.13 1.77
C CYS A 69 -11.55 18.30 0.31
N GLU A 70 -12.69 18.97 0.09
CA GLU A 70 -13.19 19.29 -1.24
C GLU A 70 -12.06 19.88 -2.11
N PRO A 71 -11.95 19.49 -3.39
CA PRO A 71 -10.96 20.04 -4.29
C PRO A 71 -11.45 21.41 -4.81
N ASP A 72 -11.50 22.42 -3.95
CA ASP A 72 -11.56 23.83 -4.41
C ASP A 72 -11.19 24.85 -3.32
N ALA A 73 -10.10 24.60 -2.59
CA ALA A 73 -9.45 25.68 -1.84
C ALA A 73 -8.64 26.52 -2.84
N PRO A 74 -8.96 27.82 -3.05
CA PRO A 74 -8.22 28.65 -3.97
C PRO A 74 -6.77 28.73 -3.49
N GLN A 75 -5.82 28.42 -4.38
CA GLN A 75 -4.40 28.63 -4.11
C GLN A 75 -4.22 30.08 -3.66
N PRO A 76 -3.63 30.34 -2.48
CA PRO A 76 -3.34 31.70 -2.09
C PRO A 76 -2.37 32.27 -3.12
N ALA A 77 -2.90 33.21 -3.90
CA ALA A 77 -2.18 34.00 -4.86
C ALA A 77 -0.90 34.53 -4.20
N THR A 78 0.21 34.31 -4.90
CA THR A 78 1.52 34.93 -4.75
C THR A 78 1.54 36.11 -3.79
N VAL A 79 2.21 35.94 -2.65
CA VAL A 79 2.62 37.06 -1.81
C VAL A 79 3.55 37.92 -2.66
N LYS A 80 3.01 38.97 -3.30
CA LYS A 80 3.84 40.00 -3.92
C LYS A 80 4.48 40.75 -2.75
N ALA A 81 5.69 40.33 -2.41
CA ALA A 81 6.52 40.97 -1.41
C ALA A 81 6.59 42.45 -1.75
N MET A 82 5.95 43.23 -0.89
CA MET A 82 6.11 44.66 -0.79
C MET A 82 7.53 44.91 -0.30
N HIS A 83 8.47 45.03 -1.23
CA HIS A 83 9.75 45.70 -0.97
C HIS A 83 9.62 47.13 -1.47
N ALA A 84 9.17 47.99 -0.56
CA ALA A 84 9.47 49.40 -0.62
C ALA A 84 11.00 49.55 -0.53
N VAL A 85 11.62 50.10 -1.57
CA VAL A 85 12.94 50.72 -1.49
C VAL A 85 12.70 52.23 -1.47
N PRO A 86 13.06 52.95 -0.39
CA PRO A 86 13.04 54.40 -0.40
C PRO A 86 14.36 54.94 -0.96
N SER A 87 14.24 56.07 -1.68
CA SER A 87 15.27 57.11 -1.90
C SER A 87 16.31 56.92 -3.01
N SER A 88 16.19 57.73 -4.06
CA SER A 88 17.21 58.52 -4.81
C SER A 88 16.40 59.37 -5.81
N LEU A 89 16.19 60.68 -5.64
CA LEU A 89 17.04 61.84 -5.99
C LEU A 89 17.54 61.81 -7.45
N ASP A 90 17.49 62.98 -8.10
CA ASP A 90 17.68 63.35 -9.53
C ASP A 90 16.33 63.35 -10.31
N ASP A 91 15.68 64.48 -10.65
CA ASP A 91 16.12 65.77 -11.22
C ASP A 91 15.44 66.98 -10.53
#